data_AF-A0A940ZS69-F1
#
_entry.id   AF-A0A940ZS69-F1
#
_cell.length_a   1.000
_cell.length_b   1.000
_cell.length_c   1.000
_cell.angle_alpha   90.00
_cell.angle_beta   90.00
_cell.angle_gamma   90.00
#
_symmetry.space_group_name_H-M   'P 1'
#
loop_
_entity.id
_entity.type
_entity.pdbx_description
1 polymer ?
#
loop_
_entity_poly.entity_id
_entity_poly.type
_entity_poly.pdbx_seq_one_letter_code
_entity_poly.pdbx_strand_id
1 'polypeptide(L)'
;LDTLRWLPSIEPRALAFYVKEGREEEFCTVFRKHFQEDFMLLSRKEVIEQKLFGEGRQHPRFEEFLGDYMAIATGVRSIFNTREEAESFIGVHAGMTENEMMVPLIVIEKK
;
A
#
# COMPACT_ATOMS: atom_id res chain seq x y z
N LEU A 1 14.01 12.31 2.17
CA LEU A 1 12.84 11.80 2.92
C LEU A 1 12.68 12.59 4.22
N ASP A 2 12.53 13.91 4.13
CA ASP A 2 12.22 14.75 5.31
C ASP A 2 10.72 15.13 5.36
N THR A 3 9.89 14.35 4.68
CA THR A 3 8.44 14.58 4.59
C THR A 3 7.65 13.62 5.48
N LEU A 4 8.26 12.57 6.03
CA LEU A 4 7.57 11.54 6.82
C LEU A 4 7.75 11.75 8.33
N ARG A 5 6.69 11.49 9.10
CA ARG A 5 6.71 11.50 10.58
C ARG A 5 7.42 10.25 11.13
N TRP A 6 7.22 9.11 10.49
CA TRP A 6 7.90 7.85 10.77
C TRP A 6 7.96 6.97 9.51
N LEU A 7 8.66 5.85 9.61
CA LEU A 7 8.85 4.93 8.49
C LEU A 7 7.51 4.36 8.02
N PRO A 8 7.35 4.11 6.70
CA PRO A 8 6.19 3.43 6.14
C PRO A 8 5.87 2.09 6.83
N SER A 9 4.60 1.70 6.80
CA SER A 9 4.09 0.46 7.46
C SER A 9 3.07 -0.28 6.59
N ILE A 10 2.46 -1.35 7.12
CA ILE A 10 1.55 -2.31 6.45
C ILE A 10 2.34 -3.40 5.71
N GLU A 11 2.52 -3.34 4.39
CA GLU A 11 3.26 -4.35 3.64
C GLU A 11 4.11 -3.71 2.53
N PRO A 12 5.24 -4.29 2.09
CA PRO A 12 6.15 -3.68 1.10
C PRO A 12 5.55 -3.40 -0.29
N ARG A 13 4.34 -3.90 -0.58
CA ARG A 13 3.59 -3.64 -1.82
C ARG A 13 2.25 -2.92 -1.59
N ALA A 14 1.92 -2.60 -0.33
CA ALA A 14 0.75 -1.84 0.08
C ALA A 14 1.13 -1.02 1.33
N LEU A 15 1.82 0.10 1.12
CA LEU A 15 2.43 0.87 2.22
C LEU A 15 1.52 2.01 2.67
N ALA A 16 1.33 2.16 3.99
CA ALA A 16 0.83 3.37 4.60
C ALA A 16 1.97 4.36 4.90
N PHE A 17 1.76 5.63 4.54
CA PHE A 17 2.67 6.73 4.78
C PHE A 17 2.05 7.75 5.74
N TYR A 18 2.86 8.26 6.65
CA TYR A 18 2.45 9.26 7.63
C TYR A 18 3.28 10.51 7.40
N VAL A 19 2.67 11.52 6.80
CA VAL A 19 3.35 12.70 6.29
C VAL A 19 3.36 13.79 7.37
N LYS A 20 4.43 14.57 7.43
CA LYS A 20 4.51 15.74 8.31
C LYS A 20 3.52 16.79 7.82
N GLU A 21 2.86 17.46 8.74
CA GLU A 21 1.90 18.52 8.44
C GLU A 21 2.54 19.60 7.56
N GLY A 22 1.87 19.95 6.45
CA GLY A 22 2.33 20.96 5.49
C GLY A 22 3.37 20.46 4.48
N ARG A 23 3.67 19.16 4.45
CA ARG A 23 4.63 18.53 3.51
C ARG A 23 3.95 17.57 2.52
N GLU A 24 2.63 17.56 2.45
CA GLU A 24 1.82 16.64 1.65
C GLU A 24 2.12 16.76 0.15
N GLU A 25 2.15 17.99 -0.38
CA GLU A 25 2.44 18.24 -1.80
C GLU A 25 3.87 17.84 -2.17
N GLU A 26 4.85 18.15 -1.31
CA GLU A 26 6.24 17.74 -1.47
C GLU A 26 6.36 16.22 -1.47
N PHE A 27 5.71 15.54 -0.52
CA PHE A 27 5.66 14.08 -0.45
C PHE A 27 5.09 13.49 -1.74
N CYS A 28 3.90 13.91 -2.17
CA CYS A 28 3.27 13.40 -3.38
C CYS A 28 4.13 13.63 -4.62
N THR A 29 4.79 14.79 -4.72
CA THR A 29 5.67 15.14 -5.84
C THR A 29 6.89 14.22 -5.89
N VAL A 30 7.58 14.06 -4.76
CA VAL A 30 8.76 13.19 -4.66
C VAL A 30 8.36 11.73 -4.88
N PHE A 31 7.26 11.28 -4.27
CA PHE A 31 6.78 9.91 -4.44
C PHE A 31 6.51 9.61 -5.92
N ARG A 32 5.70 10.43 -6.60
CA ARG A 32 5.36 10.20 -8.00
C ARG A 32 6.60 10.24 -8.90
N LYS A 33 7.51 11.18 -8.66
CA LYS A 33 8.78 11.26 -9.40
C LYS A 33 9.57 9.94 -9.40
N HIS A 34 9.54 9.19 -8.30
CA HIS A 34 10.36 7.99 -8.13
C HIS A 34 9.60 6.67 -8.32
N PHE A 35 8.28 6.64 -8.05
CA PHE A 35 7.54 5.38 -7.89
C PHE A 35 6.27 5.28 -8.73
N GLN A 36 5.88 6.32 -9.49
CA GLN A 36 4.61 6.31 -10.25
C GLN A 36 4.49 5.21 -11.31
N GLU A 37 5.61 4.64 -11.77
CA GLU A 37 5.60 3.55 -12.76
C GLU A 37 5.11 2.23 -12.16
N ASP A 38 5.38 1.99 -10.86
CA ASP A 38 5.11 0.71 -10.20
C ASP A 38 4.07 0.82 -9.08
N PHE A 39 3.69 2.02 -8.67
CA PHE A 39 2.78 2.24 -7.54
C PHE A 39 1.71 3.28 -7.86
N MET A 40 0.48 2.95 -7.49
CA MET A 40 -0.61 3.90 -7.37
C MET A 40 -0.58 4.51 -5.96
N LEU A 41 -0.52 5.84 -5.87
CA LEU A 41 -0.59 6.56 -4.60
C LEU A 41 -2.00 7.13 -4.39
N LEU A 42 -2.66 6.68 -3.32
CA LEU A 42 -4.00 7.09 -2.92
C LEU A 42 -3.96 7.81 -1.58
N SER A 43 -4.73 8.87 -1.42
CA SER A 43 -5.02 9.46 -0.11
C SER A 43 -5.90 8.52 0.72
N ARG A 44 -5.85 8.67 2.05
CA ARG A 44 -6.77 7.97 2.97
C ARG A 44 -8.23 8.06 2.53
N LYS A 45 -8.65 9.25 2.08
CA LYS A 45 -10.01 9.51 1.61
C LYS A 45 -10.34 8.65 0.39
N GLU A 46 -9.46 8.61 -0.61
CA GLU A 46 -9.66 7.80 -1.82
C GLU A 46 -9.71 6.30 -1.48
N VAL A 47 -8.87 5.82 -0.57
CA VAL A 47 -8.89 4.41 -0.12
C VAL A 47 -10.25 4.04 0.49
N ILE A 48 -10.81 4.92 1.31
CA ILE A 48 -12.11 4.72 1.97
C ILE A 48 -13.25 4.80 0.94
N GLU A 49 -13.25 5.81 0.07
CA GLU A 49 -14.27 6.01 -0.96
C GLU A 49 -14.32 4.86 -1.98
N GLN A 50 -13.15 4.32 -2.34
CA GLN A 50 -13.02 3.15 -3.22
C GLN A 50 -13.33 1.83 -2.51
N LYS A 51 -13.56 1.83 -1.19
CA LYS A 51 -13.88 0.64 -0.39
C LYS A 51 -12.84 -0.48 -0.56
N LEU A 52 -11.56 -0.13 -0.62
CA LEU A 52 -10.49 -1.09 -0.92
C LEU A 52 -10.38 -2.24 0.10
N PHE A 53 -10.79 -1.99 1.34
CA PHE A 53 -10.83 -3.00 2.41
C PHE A 53 -12.24 -3.60 2.63
N GLY A 54 -13.16 -3.37 1.68
CA GLY A 54 -14.53 -3.85 1.71
C GLY A 54 -15.54 -2.87 2.34
N GLU A 55 -16.81 -3.28 2.33
CA GLU A 55 -17.97 -2.46 2.76
C GLU A 55 -18.40 -2.70 4.21
N GLY A 56 -17.62 -3.50 4.96
CA GLY A 56 -17.94 -3.86 6.33
C GLY A 56 -17.85 -2.69 7.32
N ARG A 57 -18.32 -2.92 8.55
CA ARG A 57 -18.15 -1.97 9.64
C ARG A 57 -16.65 -1.79 9.92
N GLN A 58 -16.16 -0.57 9.74
CA GLN A 58 -14.77 -0.23 10.03
C GLN A 58 -14.45 -0.38 11.52
N HIS A 59 -13.26 -0.91 11.80
CA HIS A 59 -12.70 -0.89 13.15
C HIS A 59 -12.43 0.58 13.58
N PRO A 60 -12.60 0.96 14.86
CA PRO A 60 -12.40 2.35 15.30
C PRO A 60 -11.02 2.95 14.99
N ARG A 61 -10.00 2.11 14.81
CA ARG A 61 -8.64 2.53 14.45
C ARG A 61 -8.33 2.43 12.95
N PHE A 62 -9.28 2.03 12.11
CA PHE A 62 -9.03 1.75 10.70
C PHE A 62 -8.32 2.92 9.98
N GLU A 63 -8.87 4.13 10.10
CA GLU A 63 -8.29 5.33 9.49
C GLU A 63 -6.87 5.67 10.00
N GLU A 64 -6.58 5.38 11.27
CA GLU A 64 -5.26 5.56 11.87
C GLU A 64 -4.23 4.67 11.17
N PHE A 65 -4.57 3.39 10.93
CA PHE A 65 -3.67 2.43 10.29
C PHE A 65 -3.43 2.73 8.81
N LEU A 66 -4.38 3.34 8.10
CA LEU A 66 -4.22 3.68 6.67
C LEU A 66 -3.13 4.74 6.42
N GLY A 67 -2.71 5.49 7.45
CA GLY A 67 -1.84 6.65 7.27
C GLY A 67 -2.51 7.75 6.45
N ASP A 68 -1.77 8.76 6.04
CA ASP A 68 -2.27 9.89 5.22
C ASP A 68 -2.40 9.50 3.74
N TYR A 69 -1.50 8.64 3.28
CA TYR A 69 -1.51 8.07 1.94
C TYR A 69 -1.18 6.58 1.98
N MET A 70 -1.78 5.82 1.06
CA MET A 70 -1.38 4.46 0.75
C MET A 70 -0.76 4.37 -0.64
N ALA A 71 0.39 3.72 -0.77
CA ALA A 71 0.92 3.30 -2.06
C ALA A 71 0.66 1.82 -2.29
N ILE A 72 -0.02 1.48 -3.37
CA ILE A 72 -0.36 0.11 -3.73
C ILE A 72 0.37 -0.23 -5.03
N ALA A 73 1.15 -1.31 -5.01
CA ALA A 73 1.96 -1.72 -6.15
C ALA A 73 1.06 -2.17 -7.30
N THR A 74 1.21 -1.55 -8.47
CA THR A 74 0.59 -1.96 -9.74
C THR A 74 1.64 -2.53 -10.71
N GLY A 75 2.93 -2.47 -10.36
CA GLY A 75 4.06 -3.04 -11.08
C GLY A 75 4.78 -4.14 -10.29
N VAL A 76 6.06 -4.34 -10.59
CA VAL A 76 6.85 -5.48 -10.09
C VAL A 76 7.71 -5.16 -8.88
N ARG A 77 7.80 -3.88 -8.49
CA ARG A 77 8.67 -3.42 -7.40
C ARG A 77 8.01 -3.49 -6.03
N SER A 78 8.84 -3.61 -4.99
CA SER A 78 8.46 -3.51 -3.58
C SER A 78 9.30 -2.43 -2.90
N ILE A 79 8.77 -1.79 -1.86
CA ILE A 79 9.48 -0.79 -1.06
C ILE A 79 9.64 -1.34 0.36
N PHE A 80 10.89 -1.50 0.79
CA PHE A 80 11.23 -1.90 2.16
C PHE A 80 11.86 -0.75 2.92
N ASN A 81 11.70 -0.76 4.25
CA ASN A 81 12.32 0.24 5.12
C ASN A 81 13.83 0.03 5.25
N THR A 82 14.29 -1.22 5.11
CA THR A 82 15.70 -1.59 5.21
C THR A 82 16.13 -2.51 4.08
N ARG A 83 17.44 -2.50 3.78
CA ARG A 83 18.05 -3.41 2.82
C ARG A 83 18.05 -4.87 3.31
N GLU A 84 18.26 -5.08 4.61
CA GLU A 84 18.26 -6.41 5.23
C GLU A 84 16.89 -7.10 5.08
N GLU A 85 15.80 -6.38 5.32
CA GLU A 85 14.45 -6.89 5.05
C GLU A 85 14.29 -7.23 3.57
N ALA A 86 14.69 -6.33 2.67
CA ALA A 86 14.58 -6.57 1.23
C ALA A 86 15.36 -7.82 0.77
N GLU A 87 16.53 -8.08 1.36
CA GLU A 87 17.35 -9.27 1.05
C GLU A 87 16.81 -10.56 1.68
N SER A 88 15.93 -10.45 2.69
CA SER A 88 15.32 -11.60 3.37
C SER A 88 14.10 -12.17 2.62
N PHE A 89 13.47 -11.40 1.73
CA PHE A 89 12.28 -11.82 1.00
C PHE A 89 12.56 -12.02 -0.49
N ILE A 90 12.41 -13.27 -0.96
CA ILE A 90 12.48 -13.60 -2.39
C ILE A 90 11.22 -13.14 -3.15
N GLY A 91 10.07 -13.09 -2.46
CA GLY A 91 8.80 -12.67 -3.04
C GLY A 91 7.89 -12.02 -1.98
N VAL A 92 7.06 -11.08 -2.44
CA VAL A 92 6.11 -10.32 -1.61
C VAL A 92 4.79 -10.20 -2.37
N HIS A 93 3.67 -10.14 -1.65
CA HIS A 93 2.32 -10.01 -2.20
C HIS A 93 1.65 -8.70 -1.74
N ALA A 94 0.32 -8.61 -1.93
CA ALA A 94 -0.56 -7.48 -1.56
C ALA A 94 -0.55 -6.28 -2.53
N GLY A 95 0.07 -6.41 -3.70
CA GLY A 95 -0.14 -5.48 -4.80
C GLY A 95 -1.47 -5.70 -5.54
N MET A 96 -1.77 -4.80 -6.47
CA MET A 96 -2.92 -4.79 -7.37
C MET A 96 -2.56 -5.24 -8.80
N THR A 97 -1.50 -6.02 -8.97
CA THR A 97 -1.28 -6.68 -10.27
C THR A 97 -2.35 -7.74 -10.49
N GLU A 98 -2.75 -7.97 -11.74
CA GLU A 98 -3.74 -9.01 -12.08
C GLU A 98 -3.35 -10.38 -11.50
N ASN A 99 -2.06 -10.73 -11.59
CA ASN A 99 -1.53 -11.98 -11.05
C ASN A 99 -1.63 -12.09 -9.52
N GLU A 100 -1.59 -10.98 -8.78
CA GLU A 100 -1.77 -10.98 -7.33
C GLU A 100 -3.24 -11.00 -6.92
N MET A 101 -4.10 -10.32 -7.68
CA MET A 101 -5.53 -10.23 -7.38
C MET A 101 -6.29 -11.51 -7.72
N MET A 102 -5.85 -12.25 -8.74
CA MET A 102 -6.53 -13.44 -9.23
C MET A 102 -6.09 -14.69 -8.45
N VAL A 103 -6.84 -15.05 -7.40
CA VAL A 103 -6.60 -16.25 -6.58
C VAL A 103 -7.54 -17.38 -7.03
N PRO A 104 -7.04 -18.60 -7.33
CA PRO A 104 -7.88 -19.69 -7.80
C PRO A 104 -8.82 -20.20 -6.70
N LEU A 105 -10.11 -20.33 -7.02
CA LEU A 105 -11.10 -21.01 -6.21
C LEU A 105 -11.34 -22.42 -6.77
N ILE A 106 -11.02 -23.46 -5.99
CA ILE A 106 -11.23 -24.86 -6.36
C ILE A 106 -12.38 -25.42 -5.53
N VAL A 107 -13.43 -25.91 -6.18
CA VAL A 107 -14.62 -26.48 -5.53
C VAL A 107 -14.75 -27.96 -5.90
N ILE A 108 -14.97 -28.81 -4.89
CA ILE A 108 -15.19 -30.25 -5.07
C ILE A 108 -16.53 -30.60 -4.45
N GLU A 109 -17.50 -30.99 -5.27
CA GLU A 109 -18.79 -31.48 -4.80
C GLU A 109 -18.73 -32.99 -4.56
N LYS A 110 -19.23 -33.43 -3.40
CA LYS A 110 -19.52 -34.85 -3.16
C LYS A 110 -20.87 -35.19 -3.79
N LYS A 111 -20.92 -36.33 -4.48
CA LYS A 111 -22.17 -36.99 -4.85
C LYS A 111 -22.82 -37.62 -3.64
#